data_AF-A0A961H4K8-F1
#
_entry.id   AF-A0A961H4K8-F1
#
_cell.length_a   1.000
_cell.length_b   1.000
_cell.length_c   1.000
_cell.angle_alpha   90.00
_cell.angle_beta   90.00
_cell.angle_gamma   90.00
#
_symmetry.space_group_name_H-M   'P 1'
#
loop_
_entity.id
_entity.type
_entity.pdbx_description
1 polymer ?
#
loop_
_entity_poly.entity_id
_entity_poly.type
_entity_poly.pdbx_seq_one_letter_code
_entity_poly.pdbx_strand_id
1 'polypeptide(L)'
;ILPGVLIVMVGHALLARFPDQHHWRIMIATGWRWGDMLLWAARYAVVFILVGEPVTWARATQFALISQIALVIPLVGNGLGLREWAIGAFAGRGSGEPQSLAQSAAVGVTADLVNRAAELIVLVPLGALAGVLLARRARAAGASLASNSPA
;
A
#
# COMPACT_ATOMS: atom_id res chain seq x y z
N ILE A 1 14.68 1.98 7.30
CA ILE A 1 14.47 0.62 7.86
C ILE A 1 14.61 0.63 9.39
N LEU A 2 15.72 1.13 9.94
CA LEU A 2 15.94 1.26 11.39
C LEU A 2 14.81 1.92 12.24
N PRO A 3 14.18 3.04 11.84
CA PRO A 3 13.15 3.67 12.68
C PRO A 3 11.84 2.87 12.72
N GLY A 4 11.50 2.13 11.65
CA GLY A 4 10.29 1.30 11.60
C GLY A 4 10.38 0.07 12.50
N VAL A 5 11.57 -0.54 12.59
CA VAL A 5 11.82 -1.64 13.52
C VAL A 5 11.73 -1.15 14.97
N LEU A 6 12.27 0.04 15.25
CA LEU A 6 12.21 0.66 16.58
C LEU A 6 10.78 0.97 17.02
N ILE A 7 9.94 1.51 16.14
CA ILE A 7 8.52 1.77 16.43
C ILE A 7 7.75 0.47 16.68
N VAL A 8 8.03 -0.57 15.90
CA VAL A 8 7.44 -1.90 16.10
C VAL A 8 7.89 -2.52 17.41
N MET A 9 9.18 -2.45 17.75
CA MET A 9 9.72 -2.99 19.00
C MET A 9 9.21 -2.22 20.22
N VAL A 10 9.15 -0.88 20.15
CA VAL A 10 8.60 -0.03 21.22
C VAL A 10 7.10 -0.26 21.36
N GLY A 11 6.36 -0.31 20.25
CA GLY A 11 4.93 -0.64 20.27
C GLY A 11 4.66 -2.02 20.85
N HIS A 12 5.50 -3.02 20.53
CA HIS A 12 5.40 -4.36 21.10
C HIS A 12 5.76 -4.39 22.60
N ALA A 13 6.81 -3.68 23.02
CA ALA A 13 7.19 -3.56 24.43
C ALA A 13 6.12 -2.83 25.28
N LEU A 14 5.40 -1.87 24.67
CA LEU A 14 4.27 -1.18 25.30
C LEU A 14 3.02 -2.06 25.34
N LEU A 15 2.76 -2.87 24.31
CA LEU A 15 1.61 -3.79 24.23
C LEU A 15 1.80 -5.05 25.08
N ALA A 16 3.04 -5.51 25.27
CA ALA A 16 3.39 -6.58 26.21
C ALA A 16 3.12 -6.19 27.68
N ARG A 17 2.88 -4.91 27.94
CA ARG A 17 2.49 -4.36 29.26
C ARG A 17 1.00 -4.53 29.57
N PHE A 18 0.19 -4.91 28.58
CA PHE A 18 -1.21 -5.26 28.73
C PHE A 18 -1.39 -6.79 28.67
N PRO A 19 -1.86 -7.45 29.73
CA PRO A 19 -1.85 -8.91 29.88
C PRO A 19 -2.99 -9.61 29.12
N ASP A 20 -3.32 -9.15 27.91
CA ASP A 20 -4.35 -9.78 27.08
C ASP A 20 -3.78 -10.94 26.26
N GLN A 21 -4.53 -12.05 26.19
CA GLN A 21 -4.20 -13.32 25.50
C GLN A 21 -4.00 -13.24 23.97
N HIS A 22 -3.88 -12.03 23.41
CA HIS A 22 -3.95 -11.75 21.98
C HIS A 22 -2.64 -11.22 21.39
N HIS A 23 -1.50 -11.26 22.10
CA HIS A 23 -0.20 -10.77 21.62
C HIS A 23 0.23 -11.39 20.28
N TRP A 24 -0.11 -12.67 20.05
CA TRP A 24 0.15 -13.35 18.77
C TRP A 24 -0.54 -12.66 17.57
N ARG A 25 -1.72 -12.05 17.77
CA ARG A 25 -2.44 -11.29 16.72
C ARG A 25 -1.67 -10.04 16.33
N ILE A 26 -1.05 -9.37 17.30
CA ILE A 26 -0.21 -8.18 17.05
C ILE A 26 1.05 -8.58 16.28
N MET A 27 1.67 -9.71 16.62
CA MET A 27 2.84 -10.23 15.89
C MET A 27 2.48 -10.55 14.43
N ILE A 28 1.38 -11.26 14.20
CA ILE A 28 0.92 -11.57 12.83
C ILE A 28 0.57 -10.30 12.06
N ALA A 29 -0.20 -9.38 12.66
CA ALA A 29 -0.58 -8.12 12.01
C ALA A 29 0.66 -7.29 11.62
N THR A 30 1.66 -7.26 12.50
CA THR A 30 2.92 -6.55 12.22
C THR A 30 3.73 -7.26 11.14
N GLY A 31 3.82 -8.59 11.18
CA GLY A 31 4.46 -9.38 10.12
C GLY A 31 3.80 -9.14 8.76
N TRP A 32 2.46 -9.11 8.72
CA TRP A 32 1.71 -8.81 7.52
C TRP A 32 1.94 -7.39 7.02
N ARG A 33 2.00 -6.42 7.93
CA ARG A 33 2.34 -5.02 7.61
C ARG A 33 3.72 -4.90 6.96
N TRP A 34 4.71 -5.63 7.47
CA TRP A 34 6.05 -5.68 6.88
C TRP A 34 6.05 -6.36 5.51
N GLY A 35 5.34 -7.47 5.36
CA GLY A 35 5.15 -8.15 4.08
C GLY A 35 4.53 -7.22 3.02
N ASP A 36 3.49 -6.48 3.40
CA ASP A 36 2.88 -5.46 2.55
C ASP A 36 3.92 -4.40 2.13
N MET A 37 4.73 -3.87 3.06
CA MET A 37 5.79 -2.90 2.74
C MET A 37 6.83 -3.42 1.75
N LEU A 38 7.23 -4.68 1.88
CA LEU A 38 8.16 -5.31 0.95
C LEU A 38 7.52 -5.49 -0.44
N LEU A 39 6.24 -5.86 -0.48
CA LEU A 39 5.50 -5.97 -1.74
C LEU A 39 5.36 -4.61 -2.43
N TRP A 40 5.12 -3.54 -1.68
CA TRP A 40 5.10 -2.17 -2.20
C TRP A 40 6.45 -1.76 -2.80
N ALA A 41 7.56 -2.07 -2.13
CA ALA A 41 8.89 -1.82 -2.68
C ALA A 41 9.14 -2.65 -3.96
N ALA A 42 8.74 -3.92 -3.97
CA ALA A 42 8.86 -4.79 -5.14
C ALA A 42 8.09 -4.23 -6.34
N ARG A 43 6.86 -3.75 -6.12
CA ARG A 43 6.05 -3.09 -7.15
C ARG A 43 6.74 -1.87 -7.73
N TYR A 44 7.29 -0.99 -6.89
CA TYR A 44 8.03 0.16 -7.39
C TYR A 44 9.27 -0.25 -8.20
N ALA A 45 10.04 -1.24 -7.74
CA ALA A 45 11.18 -1.74 -8.52
C ALA A 45 10.75 -2.22 -9.91
N VAL A 46 9.68 -3.02 -9.99
CA VAL A 46 9.14 -3.52 -11.26
C VAL A 46 8.66 -2.38 -12.16
N VAL A 47 7.93 -1.42 -11.61
CA VAL A 47 7.34 -0.35 -12.43
C VAL A 47 8.40 0.61 -12.95
N PHE A 48 9.44 0.91 -12.17
CA PHE A 48 10.59 1.68 -12.65
C PHE A 48 11.38 0.95 -13.75
N ILE A 49 11.48 -0.39 -13.69
CA ILE A 49 12.00 -1.20 -14.81
C ILE A 49 11.12 -1.04 -16.05
N LEU A 50 9.78 -1.08 -15.90
CA LEU A 50 8.84 -0.91 -17.02
C LEU A 50 8.91 0.48 -17.67
N VAL A 51 9.21 1.52 -16.89
CA VAL A 51 9.40 2.89 -17.39
C VAL A 51 10.79 3.07 -18.06
N GLY A 52 11.68 2.08 -17.95
CA GLY A 52 13.01 2.12 -18.55
C GLY A 52 14.08 2.79 -17.68
N GLU A 53 13.76 3.07 -16.41
CA GLU A 53 14.63 3.74 -15.45
C GLU A 53 14.78 2.86 -14.20
N PRO A 54 15.50 1.73 -14.30
CA PRO A 54 15.61 0.77 -13.21
C PRO A 54 16.23 1.40 -11.96
N VAL A 55 15.61 1.16 -10.82
CA VAL A 55 16.04 1.72 -9.53
C VAL A 55 16.62 0.64 -8.62
N THR A 56 17.56 1.04 -7.76
CA THR A 56 18.08 0.15 -6.73
C THR A 56 17.00 -0.18 -5.70
N TRP A 57 17.18 -1.28 -4.97
CA TRP A 57 16.26 -1.68 -3.92
C TRP A 57 16.09 -0.62 -2.82
N ALA A 58 17.18 0.08 -2.48
CA ALA A 58 17.14 1.19 -1.55
C ALA A 58 16.20 2.31 -2.04
N ARG A 59 16.23 2.67 -3.32
CA ARG A 59 15.33 3.67 -3.90
C ARG A 59 13.89 3.17 -4.00
N ALA A 60 13.69 1.92 -4.38
CA ALA A 60 12.35 1.30 -4.41
C ALA A 60 11.67 1.34 -3.03
N THR A 61 12.40 1.06 -1.95
CA THR A 61 11.88 1.17 -0.58
C THR A 61 11.59 2.62 -0.16
N GLN A 62 12.37 3.60 -0.64
CA GLN A 62 12.07 5.02 -0.41
C GLN A 62 10.77 5.44 -1.09
N PHE A 63 10.55 5.03 -2.34
CA PHE A 63 9.28 5.30 -3.03
C PHE A 63 8.09 4.62 -2.35
N ALA A 64 8.25 3.38 -1.91
CA ALA A 64 7.23 2.71 -1.11
C ALA A 64 6.90 3.48 0.18
N LEU A 65 7.91 3.98 0.90
CA LEU A 65 7.71 4.79 2.10
C LEU A 65 6.97 6.10 1.79
N ILE A 66 7.41 6.85 0.78
CA ILE A 66 6.79 8.11 0.35
C ILE A 66 5.33 7.88 -0.02
N SER A 67 5.06 6.81 -0.80
CA SER A 67 3.71 6.40 -1.15
C SER A 67 2.85 6.19 0.08
N GLN A 68 3.34 5.44 1.06
CA GLN A 68 2.57 5.10 2.25
C GLN A 68 2.27 6.32 3.11
N ILE A 69 3.19 7.27 3.20
CA ILE A 69 2.94 8.56 3.85
C ILE A 69 1.85 9.32 3.10
N ALA A 70 1.89 9.35 1.77
CA ALA A 70 0.88 10.01 0.95
C ALA A 70 -0.52 9.38 1.11
N LEU A 71 -0.60 8.05 1.21
CA LEU A 71 -1.87 7.31 1.40
C LEU A 71 -2.53 7.55 2.78
N VAL A 72 -1.75 7.99 3.79
CA VAL A 72 -2.31 8.33 5.12
C VAL A 72 -3.00 9.69 5.11
N ILE A 73 -2.65 10.57 4.16
CA ILE A 73 -3.24 11.91 4.07
C ILE A 73 -4.61 11.77 3.39
N PRO A 74 -5.72 12.13 4.05
CA PRO A 74 -7.08 11.98 3.51
C PRO A 74 -7.41 13.10 2.50
N LEU A 75 -6.50 13.37 1.56
CA LEU A 75 -6.73 14.23 0.40
C LEU A 75 -7.26 13.38 -0.74
N VAL A 76 -8.33 13.84 -1.39
CA VAL A 76 -8.89 13.35 -2.68
C VAL A 76 -8.64 11.86 -2.95
N GLY A 77 -9.58 10.99 -2.57
CA GLY A 77 -9.66 9.62 -3.07
C GLY A 77 -8.38 8.77 -2.95
N ASN A 78 -7.74 8.75 -1.78
CA ASN A 78 -6.52 7.96 -1.48
C ASN A 78 -5.20 8.64 -1.92
N GLY A 79 -5.06 9.94 -1.65
CA GLY A 79 -3.83 10.70 -1.91
C GLY A 79 -3.58 10.93 -3.41
N LEU A 80 -4.64 10.98 -4.23
CA LEU A 80 -4.53 11.23 -5.67
C LEU A 80 -3.91 12.60 -5.94
N GLY A 81 -3.00 12.64 -6.89
CA GLY A 81 -2.15 13.80 -7.19
C GLY A 81 -0.99 13.92 -6.22
N LEU A 82 -1.25 13.88 -4.90
CA LEU A 82 -0.19 14.07 -3.90
C LEU A 82 0.90 13.00 -4.00
N ARG A 83 0.49 11.75 -4.15
CA ARG A 83 1.43 10.63 -4.26
C ARG A 83 2.27 10.73 -5.52
N GLU A 84 1.63 10.97 -6.66
CA GLU A 84 2.29 11.03 -7.97
C GLU A 84 3.33 12.16 -7.99
N TRP A 85 2.96 13.35 -7.49
CA TRP A 85 3.86 14.49 -7.38
C TRP A 85 4.98 14.26 -6.36
N ALA A 86 4.69 13.59 -5.24
CA ALA A 86 5.72 13.25 -4.26
C ALA A 86 6.74 12.28 -4.85
N ILE A 87 6.31 11.24 -5.56
CA ILE A 87 7.23 10.31 -6.23
C ILE A 87 8.05 11.05 -7.30
N GLY A 88 7.41 11.89 -8.14
CA GLY A 88 8.11 12.73 -9.11
C GLY A 88 9.19 13.61 -8.49
N ALA A 89 8.88 14.29 -7.38
CA ALA A 89 9.82 15.18 -6.69
C ALA A 89 11.05 14.45 -6.13
N PHE A 90 10.93 13.15 -5.82
CA PHE A 90 12.02 12.34 -5.28
C PHE A 90 12.72 11.44 -6.31
N ALA A 91 12.13 11.25 -7.49
CA ALA A 91 12.69 10.43 -8.56
C ALA A 91 14.03 10.95 -9.10
N GLY A 92 14.26 12.27 -9.06
CA GLY A 92 15.54 12.87 -9.48
C GLY A 92 16.64 12.86 -8.44
N ARG A 93 16.31 12.53 -7.19
CA ARG A 93 17.30 12.54 -6.10
C ARG A 93 18.08 11.22 -6.13
N GLY A 94 19.33 11.28 -6.59
CA GLY A 94 20.27 10.15 -6.52
C GLY A 94 20.30 9.23 -7.74
N SER A 95 19.92 9.70 -8.92
CA SER A 95 20.08 8.96 -10.19
C SER A 95 21.54 8.87 -10.66
N GLY A 96 22.46 9.68 -10.12
CA GLY A 96 23.87 9.73 -10.54
C GLY A 96 24.07 10.39 -11.92
N GLU A 97 23.09 10.24 -12.81
CA GLU A 97 23.01 10.88 -14.12
C GLU A 97 22.49 12.32 -14.03
N PRO A 98 23.06 13.26 -14.80
CA PRO A 98 22.57 14.62 -14.92
C PRO A 98 21.25 14.65 -15.68
N GLN A 99 20.15 14.37 -14.98
CA GLN A 99 18.79 14.58 -15.48
C GLN A 99 18.26 15.94 -15.01
N SER A 100 17.50 16.61 -15.87
CA SER A 100 16.76 17.81 -15.43
C SER A 100 15.71 17.43 -14.38
N LEU A 101 15.38 18.36 -13.47
CA LEU A 101 14.32 18.15 -12.49
C LEU A 101 12.98 17.78 -13.15
N ALA A 102 12.69 18.38 -14.30
CA ALA A 102 11.47 18.10 -15.06
C ALA A 102 11.45 16.68 -15.63
N GLN A 103 12.57 16.20 -16.18
CA GLN A 103 12.69 14.84 -16.70
C GLN A 103 12.56 13.80 -15.58
N SER A 104 13.27 14.02 -14.47
CA SER A 104 13.18 13.16 -13.30
C SER A 104 11.75 13.09 -12.73
N ALA A 105 11.08 14.24 -12.66
CA ALA A 105 9.70 14.30 -12.21
C ALA A 105 8.76 13.55 -13.17
N ALA A 106 8.94 13.71 -14.48
CA ALA A 106 8.17 12.99 -15.49
C ALA A 106 8.32 11.47 -15.35
N VAL A 107 9.54 10.97 -15.15
CA VAL A 107 9.79 9.54 -14.90
C VAL A 107 9.06 9.07 -13.63
N GLY A 108 9.22 9.78 -12.51
CA GLY A 108 8.59 9.39 -11.24
C GLY A 108 7.07 9.42 -11.28
N VAL A 109 6.48 10.45 -11.89
CA VAL A 109 5.02 10.55 -12.10
C VAL A 109 4.54 9.41 -13.01
N THR A 110 5.23 9.16 -14.11
CA THR A 110 4.88 8.07 -15.04
C THR A 110 4.91 6.72 -14.34
N ALA A 111 5.97 6.46 -13.57
CA ALA A 111 6.07 5.23 -12.79
C ALA A 111 4.92 5.09 -11.80
N ASP A 112 4.56 6.15 -11.06
CA ASP A 112 3.45 6.05 -10.10
C ASP A 112 2.08 5.84 -10.78
N LEU A 113 1.86 6.49 -11.93
CA LEU A 113 0.65 6.30 -12.74
C LEU A 113 0.55 4.88 -13.31
N VAL A 114 1.65 4.30 -13.81
CA VAL A 114 1.68 2.90 -14.29
C VAL A 114 1.37 1.94 -13.14
N ASN A 115 1.97 2.17 -11.96
CA ASN A 115 1.68 1.36 -10.78
C ASN A 115 0.19 1.45 -10.38
N ARG A 116 -0.40 2.65 -10.48
CA ARG A 116 -1.83 2.86 -10.20
C ARG A 116 -2.73 2.17 -11.23
N ALA A 117 -2.41 2.29 -12.51
CA ALA A 117 -3.15 1.64 -13.57
C ALA A 117 -3.18 0.12 -13.36
N ALA A 118 -2.02 -0.48 -13.08
CA ALA A 118 -1.91 -1.90 -12.75
C ALA A 118 -2.75 -2.27 -11.52
N GLU A 119 -2.73 -1.45 -10.47
CA GLU A 119 -3.54 -1.66 -9.27
C GLU A 119 -5.04 -1.62 -9.57
N LEU A 120 -5.52 -0.64 -10.33
CA LEU A 120 -6.93 -0.48 -10.65
C LEU A 120 -7.44 -1.62 -11.56
N ILE A 121 -6.64 -2.03 -12.55
CA ILE A 121 -6.97 -3.14 -13.45
C ILE A 121 -7.17 -4.44 -12.66
N VAL A 122 -6.43 -4.64 -11.56
CA VAL A 122 -6.53 -5.85 -10.74
C VAL A 122 -7.59 -5.72 -9.64
N LEU A 123 -7.54 -4.63 -8.85
CA LEU A 123 -8.37 -4.49 -7.66
C LEU A 123 -9.83 -4.17 -7.98
N VAL A 124 -10.13 -3.43 -9.06
CA VAL A 124 -11.53 -3.08 -9.38
C VAL A 124 -12.34 -4.31 -9.76
N PRO A 125 -11.88 -5.21 -10.66
CA PRO A 125 -12.61 -6.43 -10.97
C PRO A 125 -12.74 -7.38 -9.78
N LEU A 126 -11.65 -7.55 -9.00
CA LEU A 126 -11.67 -8.41 -7.82
C LEU A 126 -12.62 -7.89 -6.75
N GLY A 127 -12.60 -6.58 -6.49
CA GLY A 127 -13.50 -5.92 -5.55
C GLY A 127 -14.96 -6.02 -5.99
N ALA A 128 -15.24 -5.83 -7.28
CA ALA A 128 -16.58 -5.98 -7.82
C ALA A 128 -17.10 -7.42 -7.67
N LEU A 129 -16.27 -8.42 -8.01
CA LEU A 129 -16.63 -9.83 -7.85
C LEU A 129 -16.89 -10.19 -6.38
N ALA A 130 -15.99 -9.79 -5.48
CA ALA A 130 -16.15 -10.01 -4.05
C ALA A 130 -17.42 -9.33 -3.52
N GLY A 131 -17.72 -8.12 -3.98
CA GLY A 131 -18.93 -7.39 -3.63
C GLY A 131 -20.21 -8.12 -4.07
N VAL A 132 -20.24 -8.65 -5.29
CA VAL A 132 -21.37 -9.47 -5.78
C VAL A 132 -21.54 -10.73 -4.94
N LEU A 133 -20.46 -11.45 -4.65
CA LEU A 133 -20.51 -12.67 -3.85
C LEU A 133 -20.97 -12.39 -2.42
N LEU A 134 -20.47 -11.33 -1.80
CA LEU A 134 -20.87 -10.91 -0.46
C LEU A 134 -22.35 -10.52 -0.43
N ALA A 135 -22.83 -9.75 -1.42
CA ALA A 135 -24.23 -9.37 -1.51
C ALA A 135 -25.16 -10.59 -1.67
N ARG A 136 -24.75 -11.61 -2.43
CA ARG A 136 -25.51 -12.87 -2.54
C ARG A 136 -25.57 -13.61 -1.22
N ARG A 137 -24.46 -13.69 -0.48
CA ARG A 137 -24.41 -14.37 0.83
C ARG A 137 -25.23 -13.62 1.89
N ALA A 138 -25.16 -12.30 1.92
CA ALA A 138 -25.94 -11.48 2.84
C ALA A 138 -27.45 -11.65 2.63
N ARG A 139 -27.91 -11.68 1.36
CA ARG A 139 -29.32 -11.94 1.04
C ARG A 139 -29.78 -13.34 1.45
N ALA A 140 -28.95 -14.37 1.22
CA ALA A 140 -29.27 -15.73 1.64
C ALA A 140 -29.38 -15.86 3.17
N ALA A 141 -28.45 -15.24 3.92
CA ALA A 141 -28.51 -15.23 5.38
C ALA A 141 -29.74 -14.49 5.92
N GLY A 142 -30.11 -13.36 5.32
CA GLY A 142 -31.31 -12.61 5.68
C GLY A 142 -32.61 -13.40 5.43
N ALA A 143 -32.69 -14.13 4.32
CA ALA A 143 -33.83 -15.00 4.01
C ALA A 143 -33.99 -16.13 5.04
N SER A 144 -32.89 -16.76 5.46
CA SER A 144 -32.91 -17.82 6.48
C SER A 144 -33.31 -17.31 7.88
N LEU A 145 -32.98 -16.06 8.22
CA LEU A 145 -33.43 -15.46 9.49
C LEU A 145 -34.94 -15.16 9.45
N ALA A 146 -35.44 -14.66 8.33
CA ALA A 146 -36.86 -14.37 8.15
C ALA A 146 -37.75 -15.63 8.21
N SER A 147 -37.25 -16.78 7.72
CA SER A 147 -37.98 -18.06 7.79
C SER A 147 -38.01 -18.70 9.18
N ASN A 148 -37.13 -18.29 10.09
CA ASN A 148 -36.97 -18.89 11.42
C ASN A 148 -37.56 -18.03 12.56
N SER A 149 -38.13 -16.86 12.25
CA SER A 149 -38.86 -16.07 13.25
C SER A 149 -40.22 -16.71 13.53
N PRO A 150 -40.54 -17.08 14.79
CA PRO A 150 -41.88 -17.54 15.15
C PRO A 150 -42.89 -16.40 14.94
N ALA A 151 -44.04 -16.74 14.34
CA ALA A 151 -45.15 -15.83 14.05
C ALA A 151 -45.85 -15.34 15.32
#